data_AF-A0A350MPP1-F1
#
_entry.id   AF-A0A350MPP1-F1
#
_cell.length_a   1.000
_cell.length_b   1.000
_cell.length_c   1.000
_cell.angle_alpha   90.00
_cell.angle_beta   90.00
_cell.angle_gamma   90.00
#
_symmetry.space_group_name_H-M   'P 1'
#
loop_
_entity.id
_entity.type
_entity.pdbx_description
1 polymer ?
#
loop_
_entity_poly.entity_id
_entity_poly.type
_entity_poly.pdbx_seq_one_letter_code
_entity_poly.pdbx_strand_id
1 'polypeptide(L)'
;MNLKILRLTLRSDSPMRGDGAKLRGFFATSFNEYAPLHQHNTDKLIYRYPLIQYKMINGNPLVLGIDEGAEVLKEIYDKFDKIKLGESSYTIMEREVTVKSEEFGCT
;
A
#
# COMPACT_ATOMS: atom_id res chain seq x y z
N MET A 1 -1.95 -7.11 -22.18
CA MET A 1 -0.77 -7.45 -21.36
C MET A 1 -1.24 -8.05 -20.04
N ASN A 2 -0.48 -8.97 -19.44
CA ASN A 2 -0.85 -9.52 -18.13
C ASN A 2 -0.19 -8.71 -17.02
N LEU A 3 -1.00 -8.11 -16.15
CA LEU A 3 -0.53 -7.36 -14.99
C LEU A 3 -0.57 -8.21 -13.73
N LYS A 4 0.55 -8.27 -13.01
CA LYS A 4 0.56 -8.78 -11.65
C LYS A 4 -0.03 -7.73 -10.70
N ILE A 5 -0.88 -8.17 -9.79
CA ILE A 5 -1.56 -7.31 -8.83
C ILE A 5 -1.47 -7.95 -7.45
N LEU A 6 -1.10 -7.17 -6.44
CA LEU A 6 -1.22 -7.55 -5.04
C LEU A 6 -2.15 -6.58 -4.32
N ARG A 7 -3.16 -7.12 -3.64
CA ARG A 7 -4.06 -6.38 -2.76
C ARG A 7 -3.79 -6.77 -1.32
N LEU A 8 -3.49 -5.78 -0.50
CA LEU A 8 -3.34 -5.92 0.94
C LEU A 8 -4.47 -5.16 1.63
N THR A 9 -5.33 -5.87 2.34
CA THR A 9 -6.34 -5.28 3.24
C THR A 9 -5.93 -5.55 4.68
N LEU A 10 -6.07 -4.54 5.54
CA LEU A 10 -5.69 -4.62 6.95
C LEU A 10 -6.94 -4.55 7.84
N ARG A 11 -6.97 -5.37 8.90
CA ARG A 11 -7.92 -5.19 10.02
C ARG A 11 -7.16 -5.03 11.32
N SER A 12 -7.71 -4.22 12.20
CA SER A 12 -7.10 -3.88 13.48
C SER A 12 -8.00 -4.16 14.68
N ASP A 13 -7.41 -4.03 15.85
CA ASP A 13 -8.03 -4.11 17.18
C ASP A 13 -9.21 -3.13 17.38
N SER A 14 -9.28 -2.06 16.59
CA SER A 14 -10.34 -1.06 16.62
C SER A 14 -10.61 -0.47 15.23
N PRO A 15 -11.78 0.17 14.98
CA PRO A 15 -12.08 0.80 13.70
C PRO A 15 -11.04 1.87 13.33
N MET A 16 -10.41 1.70 12.17
CA MET A 16 -9.38 2.61 11.69
C MET A 16 -9.99 3.93 11.19
N ARG A 17 -9.45 5.05 11.66
CA ARG A 17 -9.87 6.40 11.25
C ARG A 17 -8.72 7.09 10.54
N GLY A 18 -8.84 7.23 9.24
CA GLY A 18 -7.83 7.86 8.40
C GLY A 18 -8.27 7.92 6.95
N ASP A 19 -7.40 8.50 6.12
CA ASP A 19 -7.58 8.63 4.67
C ASP A 19 -6.38 7.98 3.95
N GLY A 20 -6.46 7.92 2.62
CA GLY A 20 -5.39 7.36 1.80
C GLY A 20 -4.05 8.12 1.94
N ALA A 21 -4.07 9.41 2.29
CA ALA A 21 -2.85 10.20 2.47
C ALA A 21 -2.13 9.83 3.77
N LYS A 22 -2.87 9.61 4.86
CA LYS A 22 -2.31 9.09 6.12
C LYS A 22 -1.77 7.67 5.96
N LEU A 23 -2.51 6.83 5.23
CA LEU A 23 -2.07 5.47 4.91
C LEU A 23 -0.77 5.50 4.10
N ARG A 24 -0.71 6.33 3.06
CA ARG A 24 0.54 6.60 2.32
C ARG A 24 1.63 7.07 3.26
N GLY A 25 1.37 8.04 4.13
CA GLY A 25 2.36 8.59 5.06
C GLY A 25 3.00 7.55 5.98
N PHE A 26 2.21 6.58 6.47
CA PHE A 26 2.73 5.47 7.26
C PHE A 26 3.70 4.61 6.46
N PHE A 27 3.25 4.04 5.34
CA PHE A 27 4.13 3.24 4.48
C PHE A 27 5.31 4.08 4.00
N ALA A 28 5.08 5.39 3.85
CA ALA A 28 6.06 6.30 3.34
C ALA A 28 7.28 6.41 4.26
N THR A 29 6.97 6.53 5.54
CA THR A 29 7.94 6.73 6.61
C THR A 29 8.58 5.41 7.03
N SER A 30 7.78 4.33 7.11
CA SER A 30 8.22 3.03 7.62
C SER A 30 9.15 2.27 6.68
N PHE A 31 9.11 2.56 5.38
CA PHE A 31 9.81 1.80 4.34
C PHE A 31 10.51 2.74 3.35
N ASN A 32 11.20 3.75 3.87
CA ASN A 32 11.80 4.85 3.09
C ASN A 32 12.79 4.38 2.01
N GLU A 33 13.39 3.20 2.20
CA GLU A 33 14.33 2.58 1.27
C GLU A 33 13.69 2.16 -0.06
N TYR A 34 12.37 2.00 -0.12
CA TYR A 34 11.67 1.58 -1.33
C TYR A 34 11.09 2.78 -2.10
N ALA A 35 11.83 3.26 -3.09
CA ALA A 35 11.41 4.38 -3.94
C ALA A 35 9.98 4.26 -4.55
N PRO A 36 9.47 3.07 -4.93
CA PRO A 36 8.10 2.91 -5.41
C PRO A 36 7.00 3.29 -4.41
N LEU A 37 7.29 3.28 -3.10
CA LEU A 37 6.34 3.67 -2.05
C LEU A 37 6.23 5.20 -1.91
N HIS A 38 7.29 5.96 -2.24
CA HIS A 38 7.37 7.39 -1.93
C HIS A 38 7.30 8.28 -3.16
N GLN A 39 7.59 7.74 -4.35
CA GLN A 39 7.54 8.47 -5.62
C GLN A 39 8.48 9.70 -5.68
N HIS A 40 9.56 9.66 -4.90
CA HIS A 40 10.63 10.66 -4.90
C HIS A 40 11.98 9.96 -5.12
N ASN A 41 12.84 10.57 -5.92
CA ASN A 41 14.26 10.21 -6.00
C ASN A 41 15.07 11.50 -5.88
N THR A 42 15.86 11.64 -4.81
CA THR A 42 16.86 12.69 -4.63
C THR A 42 16.33 14.08 -5.05
N ASP A 43 15.25 14.51 -4.37
CA ASP A 43 14.54 15.80 -4.55
C ASP A 43 13.77 16.00 -5.87
N LYS A 44 13.63 14.98 -6.72
CA LYS A 44 12.82 15.05 -7.95
C LYS A 44 11.52 14.25 -7.81
N LEU A 45 10.43 14.86 -8.27
CA LEU A 45 9.13 14.19 -8.43
C LEU A 45 9.22 13.17 -9.56
N ILE A 46 8.69 11.97 -9.33
CA ILE A 46 8.58 10.95 -10.38
C ILE A 46 7.21 11.10 -11.08
N TYR A 47 7.23 11.59 -12.32
CA TYR A 47 6.05 11.75 -13.18
C TYR A 47 5.69 10.43 -13.89
N ARG A 48 5.36 9.39 -13.12
CA ARG A 48 4.84 8.11 -13.63
C ARG A 48 3.56 7.73 -12.90
N TYR A 49 2.78 6.85 -13.52
CA TYR A 49 1.61 6.26 -12.86
C TYR A 49 2.05 5.54 -11.56
N PRO A 50 1.37 5.77 -10.43
CA PRO A 50 1.76 5.16 -9.16
C PRO A 50 1.47 3.66 -9.18
N LEU A 51 2.54 2.87 -9.14
CA LEU A 51 2.50 1.41 -9.07
C LEU A 51 2.09 0.89 -7.69
N ILE A 52 2.14 1.75 -6.67
CA ILE A 52 1.58 1.48 -5.34
C ILE A 52 0.55 2.55 -5.00
N GLN A 53 -0.64 2.13 -4.61
CA GLN A 53 -1.76 3.01 -4.33
C GLN A 53 -2.35 2.72 -2.97
N TYR A 54 -2.72 3.80 -2.26
CA TYR A 54 -3.27 3.75 -0.92
C TYR A 54 -4.71 4.23 -0.95
N LYS A 55 -5.63 3.40 -0.46
CA LYS A 55 -7.07 3.69 -0.47
C LYS A 55 -7.67 3.33 0.89
N MET A 56 -8.70 4.05 1.28
CA MET A 56 -9.59 3.67 2.38
C MET A 56 -10.93 3.33 1.77
N ILE A 57 -11.33 2.05 1.80
CA ILE A 57 -12.58 1.57 1.20
C ILE A 57 -13.46 1.01 2.31
N ASN A 58 -14.65 1.57 2.46
CA ASN A 58 -15.60 1.20 3.52
C ASN A 58 -14.97 1.19 4.91
N GLY A 59 -14.09 2.16 5.19
CA GLY A 59 -13.36 2.29 6.45
C GLY A 59 -12.16 1.36 6.62
N ASN A 60 -11.87 0.47 5.67
CA ASN A 60 -10.73 -0.45 5.74
C ASN A 60 -9.56 0.06 4.86
N PRO A 61 -8.31 -0.01 5.35
CA PRO A 61 -7.14 0.26 4.52
C PRO A 61 -6.98 -0.79 3.43
N LEU A 62 -6.76 -0.32 2.21
CA LEU A 62 -6.36 -1.12 1.07
C LEU A 62 -5.08 -0.53 0.47
N VAL A 63 -4.06 -1.37 0.35
CA VAL A 63 -2.86 -1.08 -0.43
C VAL A 63 -2.84 -1.95 -1.67
N LEU A 64 -2.70 -1.32 -2.83
CA LEU A 64 -2.67 -1.98 -4.13
C LEU A 64 -1.28 -1.83 -4.73
N GLY A 65 -0.60 -2.94 -4.98
CA GLY A 65 0.62 -3.01 -5.77
C GLY A 65 0.32 -3.51 -7.18
N ILE A 66 0.92 -2.88 -8.19
CA ILE A 66 0.78 -3.21 -9.60
C ILE A 66 2.18 -3.49 -10.15
N ASP A 67 2.34 -4.64 -10.79
CA ASP A 67 3.59 -5.13 -11.38
C ASP A 67 4.77 -5.03 -10.42
N GLU A 68 5.80 -4.21 -10.68
CA GLU A 68 6.92 -3.97 -9.76
C GLU A 68 6.45 -3.55 -8.35
N GLY A 69 5.36 -2.77 -8.26
CA GLY A 69 4.77 -2.37 -6.99
C GLY A 69 4.14 -3.54 -6.22
N ALA A 70 3.68 -4.59 -6.91
CA ALA A 70 3.19 -5.81 -6.28
C ALA A 70 4.34 -6.59 -5.62
N GLU A 71 5.51 -6.67 -6.26
CA GLU A 71 6.69 -7.33 -5.70
C GLU A 71 7.22 -6.56 -4.47
N VAL A 72 7.29 -5.23 -4.53
CA VAL A 72 7.64 -4.41 -3.35
C VAL A 72 6.65 -4.63 -2.20
N LEU A 73 5.34 -4.63 -2.48
CA LEU A 73 4.34 -4.82 -1.43
C LEU A 73 4.44 -6.22 -0.80
N LYS A 74 4.83 -7.23 -1.59
CA LYS A 74 5.09 -8.60 -1.12
C LYS A 74 6.29 -8.69 -0.18
N GLU A 75 7.27 -7.79 -0.30
CA GLU A 75 8.42 -7.76 0.61
C GLU A 75 8.14 -7.10 1.96
N ILE A 76 7.07 -6.29 2.08
CA ILE A 76 6.84 -5.44 3.25
C ILE A 76 5.55 -5.75 4.01
N TYR A 77 4.63 -6.54 3.45
CA TYR A 77 3.27 -6.68 4.00
C TYR A 77 3.23 -7.24 5.43
N ASP A 78 4.25 -7.99 5.86
CA ASP A 78 4.35 -8.65 7.16
C ASP A 78 5.38 -7.99 8.11
N LYS A 79 6.06 -6.93 7.67
CA LYS A 79 7.15 -6.29 8.44
C LYS A 79 6.71 -5.29 9.53
N PHE A 80 5.42 -5.21 9.83
CA PHE A 80 4.88 -4.23 10.79
C PHE A 80 3.66 -4.79 11.51
N ASP A 81 3.60 -4.66 12.82
CA ASP A 81 2.45 -5.11 13.63
C ASP A 81 1.50 -3.98 14.04
N LYS A 82 1.94 -2.74 13.85
CA LYS A 82 1.15 -1.54 14.16
C LYS A 82 1.18 -0.58 12.99
N ILE A 83 0.08 0.12 12.82
CA ILE A 83 -0.05 1.19 11.85
C ILE A 83 -0.46 2.50 12.54
N LYS A 84 0.26 3.58 12.24
CA LYS A 84 -0.07 4.92 12.72
C LYS A 84 -0.77 5.72 11.63
N LEU A 85 -2.01 6.15 11.87
CA LEU A 85 -2.77 7.01 10.95
C LEU A 85 -3.11 8.33 11.65
N GLY A 86 -2.40 9.40 11.29
CA GLY A 86 -2.46 10.66 12.04
C GLY A 86 -1.90 10.45 13.45
N GLU A 87 -2.65 10.84 14.48
CA GLU A 87 -2.25 10.66 15.89
C GLU A 87 -2.61 9.28 16.46
N SER A 88 -3.43 8.50 15.76
CA SER A 88 -3.92 7.21 16.25
C SER A 88 -3.00 6.07 15.82
N SER A 89 -2.78 5.10 16.72
CA SER A 89 -2.08 3.84 16.42
C SER A 89 -3.04 2.67 16.57
N TYR A 90 -2.93 1.72 15.64
CA TYR A 90 -3.79 0.54 15.55
C TYR A 90 -2.93 -0.72 15.51
N THR A 91 -3.29 -1.74 16.27
CA THR A 91 -2.62 -3.06 16.20
C THR A 91 -3.25 -3.87 15.09
N ILE A 92 -2.44 -4.39 14.17
CA ILE A 92 -2.91 -5.22 13.07
C ILE A 92 -3.25 -6.61 13.61
N MET A 93 -4.50 -7.00 13.46
CA MET A 93 -5.00 -8.32 13.88
C MET A 93 -5.04 -9.28 12.69
N GLU A 94 -5.40 -8.77 11.51
CA GLU A 94 -5.50 -9.58 10.30
C GLU A 94 -4.93 -8.84 9.09
N ARG A 95 -4.33 -9.63 8.19
CA ARG A 95 -3.82 -9.19 6.89
C ARG A 95 -4.40 -10.09 5.83
N GLU A 96 -5.20 -9.54 4.94
CA GLU A 96 -5.70 -10.25 3.78
C GLU A 96 -4.83 -9.89 2.58
N VAL A 97 -4.13 -10.88 2.03
CA VAL A 97 -3.26 -10.72 0.86
C VAL A 97 -3.84 -11.51 -0.31
N THR A 98 -4.16 -10.80 -1.39
CA THR A 98 -4.59 -11.41 -2.64
C THR A 98 -3.61 -11.08 -3.75
N VAL A 99 -3.06 -12.11 -4.40
CA VAL A 99 -2.17 -11.97 -5.57
C VAL A 99 -2.89 -12.49 -6.81
N LYS A 100 -2.86 -11.71 -7.89
CA LYS A 100 -3.49 -12.06 -9.17
C LYS A 100 -2.60 -11.68 -10.34
N SER A 101 -2.81 -12.35 -11.47
CA SER A 101 -2.28 -11.97 -12.78
C SER A 101 -3.46 -11.85 -13.72
N GLU A 102 -3.74 -10.66 -14.23
CA GLU A 102 -4.96 -10.34 -14.97
C GLU A 102 -4.63 -9.71 -16.33
N GLU A 103 -5.45 -9.99 -17.34
CA GLU A 103 -5.31 -9.36 -18.66
C GLU A 103 -5.75 -7.89 -18.60
N PHE A 104 -4.94 -7.02 -19.18
CA PHE A 104 -5.16 -5.58 -19.28
C PHE A 104 -4.78 -5.09 -20.68
N GLY A 105 -5.73 -4.51 -21.41
CA GLY A 105 -5.49 -4.00 -22.76
C GLY A 105 -6.78 -3.70 -23.51
N CYS A 106 -6.66 -3.27 -24.76
CA CYS A 106 -7.80 -3.11 -25.65
C CYS A 106 -8.44 -4.48 -25.93
N THR A 107 -9.76 -4.52 -25.86
CA THR A 107 -10.62 -5.68 -26.16
C THR A 107 -11.35 -5.47 -27.47
#